data_AF-A0A970Q2D5-F1
#
_entry.id   AF-A0A970Q2D5-F1
#
_cell.length_a   1.000
_cell.length_b   1.000
_cell.length_c   1.000
_cell.angle_alpha   90.00
_cell.angle_beta   90.00
_cell.angle_gamma   90.00
#
_symmetry.space_group_name_H-M   'P 1'
#
loop_
_entity.id
_entity.type
_entity.pdbx_description
1 polymer ?
#
loop_
_entity_poly.entity_id
_entity_poly.type
_entity_poly.pdbx_seq_one_letter_code
_entity_poly.pdbx_strand_id
1 'polypeptide(L)'
;MKTDGINPYNSDIIKDTYRRVEQDTGQDFANILERAQAEKDDKRLKEACRELEAVFVNTVLERMRATIMRDGLIKKGLGEDIFTSMLDGQLASEISKGEGIGIADLLYRQLSNNTIR
;
A
#
# COMPACT_ATOMS: atom_id res chain seq x y z
N MET A 1 4.57 -22.19 39.92
CA MET A 1 4.15 -22.34 38.51
C MET A 1 5.09 -21.46 37.70
N LYS A 2 5.99 -22.06 36.91
CA LYS A 2 6.94 -21.32 36.07
C LYS A 2 6.16 -20.86 34.84
N THR A 3 5.99 -19.55 34.68
CA THR A 3 5.42 -18.98 33.45
C THR A 3 6.55 -18.94 32.44
N ASP A 4 6.85 -20.10 31.87
CA ASP A 4 7.83 -20.22 30.80
C ASP A 4 7.24 -19.56 29.54
N GLY A 5 7.88 -18.48 29.09
CA GLY A 5 8.19 -18.34 27.67
C GLY A 5 7.14 -17.78 26.71
N ILE A 6 6.35 -16.77 27.08
CA ILE A 6 5.73 -15.90 26.05
C ILE A 6 6.10 -14.45 26.36
N ASN A 7 7.23 -14.00 25.81
CA ASN A 7 7.55 -12.58 25.70
C ASN A 7 6.89 -12.05 24.40
N PRO A 8 5.82 -11.24 24.49
CA PRO A 8 5.13 -10.71 23.31
C PRO A 8 5.98 -9.71 22.50
N TYR A 9 7.16 -9.31 23.02
CA TYR A 9 8.13 -8.47 22.32
C TYR A 9 9.21 -9.29 21.60
N ASN A 10 8.91 -10.53 21.20
CA ASN A 10 9.81 -11.25 20.32
C ASN A 10 9.80 -10.60 18.93
N SER A 11 10.89 -9.92 18.58
CA SER A 11 11.00 -9.14 17.34
C SER A 11 10.75 -9.97 16.10
N ASP A 12 10.99 -11.28 16.16
CA ASP A 12 10.87 -12.19 15.03
C ASP A 12 9.40 -12.50 14.70
N ILE A 13 8.55 -12.68 15.72
CA ILE A 13 7.10 -12.91 15.52
C ILE A 13 6.44 -11.66 14.93
N ILE A 14 6.80 -10.50 15.46
CA ILE A 14 6.29 -9.21 15.01
C ILE A 14 6.76 -8.93 13.56
N LYS A 15 8.05 -9.15 13.25
CA LYS A 15 8.59 -9.04 11.89
C LYS A 15 7.96 -10.03 10.92
N ASP A 16 7.72 -11.27 11.34
CA ASP A 16 7.08 -12.29 10.52
C ASP A 16 5.61 -11.97 10.27
N THR A 17 4.93 -11.34 11.23
CA THR A 17 3.54 -10.88 11.07
C THR A 17 3.48 -9.72 10.08
N TYR A 18 4.36 -8.73 10.19
CA TYR A 18 4.44 -7.65 9.20
C TYR A 18 4.82 -8.16 7.80
N ARG A 19 5.77 -9.11 7.71
CA ARG A 19 6.18 -9.72 6.43
C ARG A 19 5.05 -10.50 5.76
N ARG A 20 4.19 -11.19 6.53
CA ARG A 20 3.02 -11.88 5.98
C ARG A 20 1.99 -10.90 5.42
N VAL A 21 1.72 -9.81 6.12
CA VAL A 21 0.79 -8.76 5.66
C VAL A 21 1.27 -8.09 4.36
N GLU A 22 2.59 -7.88 4.19
CA GLU A 22 3.18 -7.38 2.93
C GLU A 22 3.13 -8.41 1.79
N GLN A 23 3.25 -9.71 2.08
CA GLN A 23 3.24 -10.77 1.05
C GLN A 23 1.83 -11.19 0.62
N ASP A 24 0.84 -11.12 1.50
CA ASP A 24 -0.55 -11.53 1.22
C ASP A 24 -1.25 -10.53 0.28
N THR A 25 -0.99 -9.24 0.47
CA THR A 25 -1.60 -8.15 -0.31
C THR A 25 -1.22 -8.17 -1.79
N GLY A 26 0.02 -8.52 -2.13
CA GLY A 26 0.49 -8.58 -3.52
C GLY A 26 -0.11 -9.74 -4.32
N GLN A 27 -0.28 -10.90 -3.69
CA GLN A 27 -0.87 -12.08 -4.34
C GLN A 27 -2.38 -11.92 -4.54
N ASP A 28 -3.08 -11.34 -3.55
CA ASP A 28 -4.49 -11.00 -3.67
C ASP A 28 -4.77 -9.99 -4.78
N PHE A 29 -3.91 -8.99 -4.93
CA PHE A 29 -4.03 -8.00 -5.99
C PHE A 29 -3.93 -8.61 -7.40
N ALA A 30 -2.96 -9.49 -7.63
CA ALA A 30 -2.80 -10.19 -8.91
C ALA A 30 -4.03 -11.04 -9.25
N ASN A 31 -4.57 -11.76 -8.27
CA ASN A 31 -5.78 -12.56 -8.42
C ASN A 31 -7.01 -11.69 -8.72
N ILE A 32 -7.13 -10.51 -8.11
CA ILE A 32 -8.24 -9.57 -8.36
C ILE A 32 -8.18 -9.04 -9.79
N LEU A 33 -7.00 -8.68 -10.28
CA LEU A 33 -6.79 -8.22 -11.65
C LEU A 33 -7.11 -9.31 -12.68
N GLU A 34 -6.60 -10.53 -12.47
CA GLU A 34 -6.83 -11.65 -13.38
C GLU A 34 -8.32 -11.98 -13.49
N ARG A 35 -9.04 -11.98 -12.36
CA ARG A 35 -10.49 -12.20 -12.34
C ARG A 35 -11.26 -11.06 -12.99
N ALA A 36 -10.91 -9.80 -12.68
CA ALA A 36 -11.54 -8.64 -13.32
C ALA A 36 -11.33 -8.65 -14.85
N GLN A 37 -10.14 -9.07 -15.29
CA GLN A 37 -9.80 -9.22 -16.71
C GLN A 37 -10.58 -10.38 -17.36
N ALA A 38 -10.66 -11.54 -16.70
CA ALA A 38 -11.40 -12.70 -17.21
C ALA A 38 -12.91 -12.45 -17.29
N GLU A 39 -13.46 -11.74 -16.31
CA GLU A 39 -14.90 -11.43 -16.21
C GLU A 39 -15.31 -10.21 -17.05
N LYS A 40 -14.34 -9.52 -17.70
CA LYS A 40 -14.54 -8.23 -18.40
C LYS A 40 -15.27 -7.20 -17.52
N ASP A 41 -14.99 -7.24 -16.22
CA ASP A 41 -15.56 -6.31 -15.25
C ASP A 41 -14.74 -5.03 -15.23
N ASP A 42 -15.08 -4.13 -16.16
CA ASP A 42 -14.43 -2.82 -16.30
C ASP A 42 -14.44 -1.99 -15.02
N LYS A 43 -15.49 -2.13 -14.20
CA LYS A 43 -15.61 -1.38 -12.95
C LYS A 43 -14.61 -1.90 -11.93
N ARG A 44 -14.54 -3.22 -11.77
CA ARG A 44 -13.59 -3.88 -10.85
C ARG A 44 -12.14 -3.68 -11.29
N LEU A 45 -11.87 -3.71 -12.61
CA LEU A 45 -10.55 -3.42 -13.15
C LEU A 45 -10.12 -1.98 -12.86
N LYS A 46 -11.04 -1.02 -13.01
CA LYS A 46 -10.77 0.40 -12.70
C LYS A 46 -10.57 0.62 -11.20
N GLU A 47 -11.34 -0.04 -10.34
CA GLU A 47 -11.16 0.01 -8.89
C GLU A 47 -9.79 -0.55 -8.46
N ALA A 48 -9.38 -1.70 -8.99
CA ALA A 48 -8.05 -2.26 -8.73
C ALA A 48 -6.92 -1.32 -9.21
N CYS A 49 -7.06 -0.68 -10.37
CA CYS A 49 -6.09 0.31 -10.85
C CYS A 49 -5.99 1.53 -9.91
N ARG A 50 -7.10 1.97 -9.32
CA ARG A 50 -7.12 3.06 -8.33
C ARG A 50 -6.48 2.67 -7.00
N GLU A 51 -6.69 1.44 -6.55
CA GLU A 51 -6.02 0.91 -5.34
C GLU A 51 -4.50 0.88 -5.54
N LEU A 52 -4.03 0.51 -6.73
CA LEU A 52 -2.60 0.55 -7.03
C LEU A 52 -2.05 1.97 -7.09
N GLU A 53 -2.80 2.92 -7.65
CA GLU A 53 -2.43 4.33 -7.60
C GLU A 53 -2.30 4.83 -6.15
N ALA A 54 -3.18 4.40 -5.24
CA ALA A 54 -3.08 4.76 -3.82
C ALA A 54 -1.79 4.24 -3.17
N VAL A 55 -1.41 2.99 -3.44
CA VAL A 55 -0.15 2.42 -2.93
C VAL A 55 1.06 3.19 -3.50
N PHE A 56 1.01 3.53 -4.78
CA PHE A 56 2.07 4.30 -5.43
C PHE A 56 2.18 5.71 -4.84
N VAL A 57 1.07 6.43 -4.69
CA VAL A 57 1.04 7.77 -4.09
C VAL A 57 1.57 7.72 -2.66
N ASN A 58 1.17 6.72 -1.88
CA ASN A 58 1.70 6.53 -0.52
C ASN A 58 3.23 6.36 -0.52
N THR A 59 3.75 5.52 -1.42
CA THR A 59 5.19 5.33 -1.59
C THR A 59 5.88 6.63 -1.97
N VAL A 60 5.32 7.42 -2.89
CA VAL A 60 5.88 8.72 -3.28
C VAL A 60 5.94 9.67 -2.08
N LEU A 61 4.86 9.77 -1.30
CA LEU A 61 4.81 10.60 -0.08
C LEU A 61 5.89 10.19 0.93
N GLU A 62 6.07 8.88 1.12
CA GLU A 62 7.11 8.33 2.00
C GLU A 62 8.52 8.73 1.51
N ARG A 63 8.81 8.54 0.21
CA ARG A 63 10.12 8.88 -0.38
C ARG A 63 10.41 10.38 -0.36
N MET A 64 9.39 11.21 -0.61
CA MET A 64 9.51 12.67 -0.48
C MET A 64 9.91 13.05 0.95
N ARG A 65 9.28 12.44 1.96
CA ARG A 65 9.59 12.69 3.37
C ARG A 65 10.97 12.17 3.77
N ALA A 66 11.40 11.03 3.23
CA ALA A 66 12.73 10.47 3.44
C ALA A 66 13.85 11.37 2.87
N THR A 67 13.54 12.23 1.90
CA THR A 67 14.49 13.17 1.30
C THR A 67 14.75 14.40 2.19
N ILE A 68 13.86 14.69 3.15
CA ILE A 68 14.03 15.81 4.08
C ILE A 68 15.10 15.41 5.11
N MET A 69 16.28 16.03 5.03
CA MET A 69 17.31 15.92 6.06
C MET A 69 16.78 16.52 7.37
N ARG A 70 16.32 15.66 8.27
CA ARG A 70 15.82 16.06 9.59
C ARG A 70 17.01 16.22 10.53
N ASP A 71 17.70 17.34 10.40
CA ASP A 71 18.76 17.73 11.33
C ASP A 71 18.12 18.55 12.46
N GLY A 72 17.92 17.92 13.62
CA GLY A 72 17.23 18.54 14.74
C GLY A 72 17.39 17.77 16.03
N LEU A 73 17.54 18.50 17.14
CA LEU A 73 17.72 18.01 18.50
C LEU A 73 16.56 17.12 19.04
N ILE A 74 15.46 17.01 18.29
CA ILE A 74 14.27 16.25 18.67
C ILE A 74 14.29 14.91 17.92
N LYS A 75 14.49 13.81 18.66
CA LYS A 75 14.37 12.46 18.12
C LYS A 75 12.91 12.16 17.81
N LYS A 76 12.65 11.62 16.62
CA LYS A 76 11.33 11.15 16.20
C LYS A 76 10.85 10.07 17.17
N GLY A 77 9.60 10.20 17.65
CA GLY A 77 8.97 9.17 18.48
C GLY A 77 8.28 8.12 17.60
N LEU A 78 8.32 6.84 18.02
CA LEU A 78 7.60 5.75 17.35
C LEU A 78 6.12 6.08 17.08
N GLY A 79 5.48 6.82 17.98
CA GLY A 79 4.11 7.30 17.79
C GLY A 79 3.96 8.25 16.59
N GLU A 80 4.87 9.20 16.41
CA GLU A 80 4.84 10.13 15.26
C GLU A 80 4.96 9.35 13.95
N ASP A 81 5.85 8.36 13.88
CA ASP A 81 6.01 7.50 12.69
C ASP A 81 4.73 6.76 12.33
N ILE A 82 4.09 6.14 13.31
CA ILE A 82 2.86 5.38 13.11
C ILE A 82 1.73 6.31 12.63
N PHE A 83 1.48 7.41 13.34
CA PHE A 83 0.42 8.36 12.95
C PHE A 83 0.68 8.99 11.59
N THR A 84 1.93 9.31 11.28
CA THR A 84 2.31 9.85 9.97
C THR A 84 2.06 8.82 8.87
N SER A 85 2.43 7.56 9.07
CA SER A 85 2.21 6.50 8.08
C SER A 85 0.72 6.25 7.83
N MET A 86 -0.09 6.27 8.89
CA MET A 86 -1.55 6.17 8.76
C MET A 86 -2.14 7.36 8.01
N LEU A 87 -1.66 8.58 8.30
CA LEU A 87 -2.08 9.80 7.62
C LEU A 87 -1.72 9.74 6.12
N ASP A 88 -0.50 9.34 5.79
CA ASP A 88 -0.04 9.20 4.41
C ASP A 88 -0.87 8.13 3.66
N GLY A 89 -1.31 7.06 4.35
CA GLY A 89 -2.20 6.05 3.78
C GLY A 89 -3.59 6.59 3.44
N GLN A 90 -4.21 7.33 4.36
CA GLN A 90 -5.52 7.94 4.11
C GLN A 90 -5.45 9.02 3.04
N LEU A 91 -4.41 9.86 3.08
CA LEU A 91 -4.19 10.90 2.08
C LEU A 91 -4.05 10.28 0.68
N ALA A 92 -3.24 9.22 0.54
CA ALA A 92 -3.08 8.53 -0.73
C ALA A 92 -4.37 7.88 -1.24
N SER A 93 -5.19 7.33 -0.33
CA SER A 93 -6.52 6.80 -0.68
C SER A 93 -7.45 7.89 -1.20
N GLU A 94 -7.54 9.03 -0.52
CA GLU A 94 -8.40 10.14 -0.94
C GLU A 94 -7.94 10.77 -2.26
N ILE A 95 -6.62 10.92 -2.46
CA ILE A 95 -6.06 11.39 -3.74
C ILE A 95 -6.50 10.48 -4.88
N SER A 96 -6.42 9.16 -4.68
CA SER A 96 -6.72 8.16 -5.73
C SER A 96 -8.22 7.95 -5.98
N LYS A 97 -9.09 8.35 -5.04
CA LYS A 97 -10.55 8.38 -5.25
C LYS A 97 -10.99 9.56 -6.12
N GLY A 98 -10.26 10.67 -6.04
CA GLY A 98 -10.49 11.87 -6.85
C GLY A 98 -9.97 11.73 -8.28
N GLU A 99 -9.41 12.83 -8.81
CA GLU A 99 -8.76 12.84 -10.13
C GLU A 99 -7.38 12.16 -10.13
N GLY A 100 -6.82 11.91 -8.94
CA GLY A 100 -5.56 11.19 -8.78
C GLY A 100 -4.38 11.89 -9.45
N ILE A 101 -3.38 11.10 -9.80
CA ILE A 101 -2.22 11.52 -10.59
C ILE A 101 -2.31 11.01 -12.04
N GLY A 102 -3.38 10.27 -12.36
CA GLY A 102 -3.68 9.73 -13.69
C GLY A 102 -3.01 8.40 -14.00
N ILE A 103 -2.34 7.78 -13.03
CA ILE A 103 -1.70 6.47 -13.22
C ILE A 103 -2.74 5.36 -13.32
N ALA A 104 -3.82 5.44 -12.52
CA ALA A 104 -4.90 4.47 -12.58
C ALA A 104 -5.53 4.39 -13.98
N ASP A 105 -5.77 5.55 -14.61
CA ASP A 105 -6.36 5.61 -15.96
C ASP A 105 -5.39 5.12 -17.04
N LEU A 106 -4.09 5.40 -16.89
CA LEU A 106 -3.06 4.86 -17.79
C LEU A 106 -2.99 3.34 -17.70
N LEU A 107 -3.00 2.79 -16.50
CA LEU A 107 -2.99 1.34 -16.26
C LEU A 107 -4.24 0.67 -16.82
N TYR A 108 -5.41 1.23 -16.54
CA TYR A 108 -6.67 0.73 -17.08
C TYR A 108 -6.65 0.71 -18.61
N ARG A 109 -6.13 1.76 -19.26
CA ARG A 109 -5.99 1.78 -20.74
C ARG A 109 -5.03 0.70 -21.24
N GLN A 110 -3.92 0.45 -20.55
CA GLN A 110 -2.97 -0.59 -20.95
C GLN A 110 -3.58 -1.99 -20.83
N LEU A 111 -4.26 -2.25 -19.71
CA LEU A 111 -4.90 -3.55 -19.43
C LEU A 111 -6.10 -3.80 -20.36
N SER A 112 -6.93 -2.78 -20.62
CA SER A 112 -8.07 -2.89 -21.53
C SER A 112 -7.65 -3.00 -23.01
N ASN A 113 -6.62 -2.27 -23.45
CA ASN A 113 -6.13 -2.35 -24.84
C ASN A 113 -5.43 -3.67 -25.15
N ASN A 114 -4.75 -4.30 -24.17
CA ASN A 114 -4.16 -5.63 -24.34
C ASN A 114 -5.24 -6.73 -24.51
N THR A 115 -6.48 -6.44 -24.11
CA THR A 115 -7.60 -7.40 -24.22
C THR A 115 -8.19 -7.48 -25.65
N ILE A 116 -7.81 -6.60 -26.59
CA ILE A 116 -8.34 -6.58 -27.98
C ILE A 116 -7.35 -7.22 -28.99
N ARG A 117 -6.57 -8.23 -28.60
CA ARG A 117 -5.78 -9.03 -29.56
C ARG A 117 -5.94 -10.52 -29.35
#